data_AF-A0A3A8W1L3-F1
#
_entry.id   AF-A0A3A8W1L3-F1
#
_cell.length_a   1.000
_cell.length_b   1.000
_cell.length_c   1.000
_cell.angle_alpha   90.00
_cell.angle_beta   90.00
_cell.angle_gamma   90.00
#
_symmetry.space_group_name_H-M   'P 1'
#
loop_
_entity.id
_entity.type
_entity.pdbx_description
1 polymer ?
#
loop_
_entity_poly.entity_id
_entity_poly.type
_entity_poly.pdbx_seq_one_letter_code
_entity_poly.pdbx_strand_id
1 'polypeptide(L)'
;MAYSNSKGLIALPTAYNASSKEYTWKKLSYKYIQPNGGISITPNQMQDIDSYVNGNGVLKRTVLPHSRTKIEWNTPYLTYVDKCRLVQAITNGFKCGVGITNQRKIRIRYYNDLTDDYEAGTFYISDITFQPGGLYHGAPLYLPIRLAAIEY
;
A
#
# COMPACT_ATOMS: atom_id res chain seq x y z
N MET A 1 10.14 -6.49 -19.16
CA MET A 1 9.32 -7.06 -18.08
C MET A 1 10.15 -7.15 -16.82
N ALA A 2 10.03 -6.13 -15.96
CA ALA A 2 10.77 -6.10 -14.70
C ALA A 2 10.08 -6.86 -13.55
N TYR A 3 8.79 -7.20 -13.72
CA TYR A 3 8.03 -7.93 -12.71
C TYR A 3 8.73 -9.21 -12.25
N SER A 4 8.75 -9.42 -10.94
CA SER A 4 9.33 -10.62 -10.34
C SER A 4 8.48 -11.15 -9.19
N ASN A 5 8.12 -12.44 -9.24
CA ASN A 5 7.35 -13.10 -8.19
C ASN A 5 8.08 -13.07 -6.81
N SER A 6 9.42 -12.98 -6.78
CA SER A 6 10.16 -12.84 -5.53
C SER A 6 10.00 -11.45 -4.91
N LYS A 7 9.84 -10.41 -5.74
CA LYS A 7 9.61 -9.03 -5.32
C LYS A 7 8.14 -8.74 -5.00
N GLY A 8 7.21 -9.47 -5.64
CA GLY A 8 5.76 -9.36 -5.45
C GLY A 8 5.16 -8.12 -6.13
N LEU A 9 3.87 -7.84 -5.87
CA LEU A 9 3.23 -6.58 -6.28
C LEU A 9 3.52 -5.45 -5.28
N ILE A 10 3.58 -5.81 -3.99
CA ILE A 10 3.88 -4.91 -2.87
C ILE A 10 4.89 -5.60 -1.97
N ALA A 11 5.83 -4.84 -1.41
CA ALA A 11 6.72 -5.28 -0.35
C ALA A 11 6.80 -4.24 0.77
N LEU A 12 6.81 -4.75 2.01
CA LEU A 12 6.96 -3.95 3.21
C LEU A 12 8.39 -4.06 3.74
N PRO A 13 8.94 -3.01 4.36
CA PRO A 13 10.28 -3.04 4.91
C PRO A 13 10.31 -3.84 6.20
N THR A 14 11.35 -4.66 6.37
CA THR A 14 11.60 -5.43 7.60
C THR A 14 12.81 -4.95 8.37
N ALA A 15 13.70 -4.21 7.71
CA ALA A 15 14.86 -3.57 8.32
C ALA A 15 15.27 -2.35 7.48
N TYR A 16 16.04 -1.46 8.08
CA TYR A 16 16.67 -0.32 7.42
C TYR A 16 18.11 -0.19 7.90
N ASN A 17 19.05 -0.14 6.96
CA ASN A 17 20.45 0.14 7.23
C ASN A 17 20.69 1.63 7.08
N ALA A 18 20.94 2.33 8.19
CA ALA A 18 21.14 3.78 8.18
C ALA A 18 22.43 4.22 7.47
N SER A 19 23.46 3.36 7.46
CA SER A 19 24.75 3.67 6.83
C SER A 19 24.67 3.62 5.31
N SER A 20 24.04 2.58 4.74
CA SER A 20 23.85 2.47 3.29
C SER A 20 22.56 3.13 2.78
N LYS A 21 21.69 3.58 3.69
CA LYS A 21 20.34 4.10 3.39
C LYS A 21 19.46 3.09 2.64
N GLU A 22 19.67 1.80 2.89
CA GLU A 22 18.96 0.71 2.21
C GLU A 22 17.90 0.06 3.09
N TYR A 23 16.84 -0.41 2.44
CA TYR A 23 15.77 -1.16 3.08
C TYR A 23 15.87 -2.63 2.72
N THR A 24 15.67 -3.50 3.71
CA THR A 24 15.39 -4.92 3.48
C THR A 24 13.90 -5.08 3.26
N TRP A 25 13.52 -5.65 2.12
CA TRP A 25 12.13 -5.78 1.69
C TRP A 25 11.63 -7.21 1.86
N LYS A 26 10.40 -7.35 2.36
CA LYS A 26 9.65 -8.60 2.33
C LYS A 26 8.38 -8.43 1.54
N LYS A 27 8.19 -9.25 0.50
CA LYS A 27 6.95 -9.23 -0.28
C LYS A 27 5.75 -9.46 0.62
N LEU A 28 4.69 -8.68 0.40
CA LEU A 28 3.40 -8.97 1.01
C LEU A 28 2.92 -10.31 0.46
N SER A 29 2.63 -11.25 1.34
CA SER A 29 2.14 -12.56 0.91
C SER A 29 0.79 -12.40 0.22
N TYR A 30 0.61 -13.03 -0.94
CA TYR A 30 -0.64 -12.99 -1.69
C TYR A 30 -1.83 -13.60 -0.93
N LYS A 31 -1.60 -14.35 0.15
CA LYS A 31 -2.70 -14.77 1.05
C LYS A 31 -3.42 -13.60 1.72
N TYR A 32 -2.80 -12.42 1.77
CA TYR A 32 -3.39 -11.19 2.32
C TYR A 32 -4.04 -10.32 1.24
N ILE A 33 -4.14 -10.80 0.00
CA ILE A 33 -4.76 -10.11 -1.11
C ILE A 33 -5.90 -10.99 -1.62
N GLN A 34 -7.10 -10.45 -1.66
CA GLN A 34 -8.26 -11.15 -2.21
C GLN A 34 -8.04 -11.41 -3.72
N PRO A 35 -8.41 -12.59 -4.24
CA PRO A 35 -8.33 -12.86 -5.68
C PRO A 35 -9.30 -11.96 -6.48
N ASN A 36 -9.20 -12.00 -7.80
CA ASN A 36 -10.13 -11.37 -8.75
C ASN A 36 -10.30 -9.84 -8.57
N GLY A 37 -9.19 -9.10 -8.67
CA GLY A 37 -9.23 -7.63 -8.57
C GLY A 37 -9.25 -7.10 -7.14
N GLY A 38 -8.89 -7.92 -6.15
CA GLY A 38 -8.79 -7.51 -4.75
C GLY A 38 -7.63 -6.57 -4.43
N ILE A 39 -6.86 -6.14 -5.43
CA ILE A 39 -5.80 -5.12 -5.33
C ILE A 39 -5.90 -4.14 -6.51
N SER A 40 -5.75 -2.86 -6.22
CA SER A 40 -5.55 -1.80 -7.21
C SER A 40 -4.30 -0.98 -6.83
N ILE A 41 -3.47 -0.71 -7.82
CA ILE A 41 -2.34 0.21 -7.72
C ILE A 41 -2.60 1.29 -8.77
N THR A 42 -2.78 2.53 -8.33
CA THR A 42 -2.88 3.70 -9.21
C THR A 42 -1.59 4.49 -9.05
N PRO A 43 -0.54 4.17 -9.83
CA PRO A 43 0.74 4.83 -9.73
C PRO A 43 0.67 6.25 -10.30
N ASN A 44 1.46 7.16 -9.74
CA ASN A 44 1.68 8.51 -10.29
C ASN A 44 0.37 9.26 -10.63
N GLN A 45 -0.62 9.18 -9.73
CA GLN A 45 -1.90 9.86 -9.93
C GLN A 45 -1.67 11.38 -9.93
N MET A 46 -1.88 11.99 -11.09
CA MET A 46 -1.71 13.43 -11.28
C MET A 46 -2.69 14.20 -10.39
N GLN A 47 -2.21 15.31 -9.83
CA GLN A 47 -3.02 16.21 -9.03
C GLN A 47 -3.09 17.55 -9.74
N ASP A 48 -4.27 18.13 -9.82
CA ASP A 48 -4.47 19.46 -10.39
C ASP A 48 -4.85 20.41 -9.27
N ILE A 49 -4.29 21.63 -9.29
CA ILE A 49 -4.79 22.74 -8.46
C ILE A 49 -6.20 23.09 -8.90
N ASP A 50 -6.39 23.20 -10.21
CA ASP A 50 -7.66 23.46 -10.85
C ASP A 50 -7.71 22.82 -12.25
N SER A 51 -8.94 22.59 -12.69
CA SER A 51 -9.22 22.24 -14.08
C SER A 51 -10.56 22.84 -14.51
N TYR A 52 -10.61 23.33 -15.75
CA TYR A 52 -11.83 23.90 -16.33
C TYR A 52 -11.83 23.74 -17.86
N VAL A 53 -13.01 23.81 -18.46
CA VAL A 53 -13.16 23.85 -19.92
C VAL A 53 -13.31 25.31 -20.34
N ASN A 54 -12.45 25.78 -21.26
CA ASN A 54 -12.51 27.16 -21.73
C ASN A 54 -13.64 27.39 -22.76
N GLY A 55 -13.82 28.63 -23.22
CA GLY A 55 -14.85 28.98 -24.21
C GLY A 55 -14.71 28.28 -25.58
N ASN A 56 -13.58 27.61 -25.84
CA ASN A 56 -13.35 26.81 -27.05
C ASN A 56 -13.56 25.30 -26.80
N GLY A 57 -14.07 24.90 -25.63
CA GLY A 57 -14.27 23.49 -25.29
C GLY A 57 -12.99 22.73 -24.91
N VAL A 58 -11.86 23.42 -24.70
CA VAL A 58 -10.57 22.77 -24.38
C VAL A 58 -10.35 22.71 -22.88
N LEU A 59 -10.03 21.51 -22.37
CA LEU A 59 -9.63 21.30 -20.98
C LEU A 59 -8.31 22.03 -20.68
N LYS A 60 -8.35 22.92 -19.70
CA LYS A 60 -7.20 23.59 -19.09
C LYS A 60 -6.98 22.99 -17.71
N ARG A 61 -5.72 22.73 -17.38
CA ARG A 61 -5.30 22.08 -16.14
C ARG A 61 -4.07 22.80 -15.59
N THR A 62 -4.07 23.05 -14.28
CA THR A 62 -2.87 23.47 -13.56
C THR A 62 -2.33 22.27 -12.78
N VAL A 63 -1.52 21.45 -13.43
CA VAL A 63 -1.01 20.19 -12.86
C VAL A 63 0.09 20.49 -11.83
N LEU A 64 -0.02 19.89 -10.65
CA LEU A 64 0.98 19.98 -9.59
C LEU A 64 2.25 19.18 -9.94
N PRO A 65 3.44 19.61 -9.48
CA PRO A 65 4.68 18.88 -9.75
C PRO A 65 4.73 17.48 -9.14
N HIS A 66 3.98 17.24 -8.05
CA HIS A 66 3.98 15.97 -7.34
C HIS A 66 2.74 15.14 -7.66
N SER A 67 2.94 13.91 -8.10
CA SER A 67 1.89 12.90 -8.28
C SER A 67 1.87 11.95 -7.09
N ARG A 68 0.69 11.47 -6.72
CA ARG A 68 0.54 10.53 -5.60
C ARG A 68 0.21 9.14 -6.10
N THR A 69 0.91 8.14 -5.61
CA THR A 69 0.50 6.75 -5.78
C THR A 69 -0.52 6.35 -4.71
N LYS A 70 -1.55 5.62 -5.14
CA LYS A 70 -2.54 5.00 -4.26
C LYS A 70 -2.53 3.48 -4.44
N ILE A 71 -2.45 2.76 -3.34
CA ILE A 71 -2.48 1.28 -3.32
C ILE A 71 -3.59 0.85 -2.38
N GLU A 72 -4.56 0.09 -2.89
CA GLU A 72 -5.70 -0.39 -2.11
C GLU A 72 -5.90 -1.87 -2.32
N TRP A 73 -6.19 -2.59 -1.25
CA TRP A 73 -6.54 -4.00 -1.35
C TRP A 73 -7.44 -4.44 -0.21
N ASN A 74 -8.12 -5.56 -0.43
CA ASN A 74 -8.84 -6.28 0.62
C ASN A 74 -8.12 -7.58 0.92
N THR A 75 -8.12 -7.97 2.19
CA THR A 75 -7.74 -9.34 2.56
C THR A 75 -8.90 -10.30 2.28
N PRO A 76 -8.65 -11.60 2.07
CA PRO A 76 -9.65 -12.63 2.33
C PRO A 76 -10.07 -12.62 3.82
N TYR A 77 -10.98 -13.52 4.20
CA TYR A 77 -11.21 -13.83 5.61
C TYR A 77 -9.90 -14.24 6.27
N LEU A 78 -9.59 -13.65 7.41
CA LEU A 78 -8.35 -13.94 8.13
C LEU A 78 -8.63 -14.59 9.47
N THR A 79 -7.87 -15.65 9.78
CA THR A 79 -7.77 -16.15 11.14
C THR A 79 -7.18 -15.07 12.05
N TYR A 80 -7.44 -15.16 13.36
CA TYR A 80 -6.79 -14.30 14.34
C TYR A 80 -5.27 -14.22 14.16
N VAL A 81 -4.62 -15.38 13.95
CA VAL A 81 -3.17 -15.48 13.78
C VAL A 81 -2.69 -14.75 12.52
N ASP A 82 -3.37 -14.95 11.39
CA ASP A 82 -2.98 -14.31 10.13
C ASP A 82 -3.22 -12.80 10.15
N LYS A 83 -4.32 -12.35 10.75
CA LYS A 83 -4.57 -10.93 11.00
C LYS A 83 -3.46 -10.33 11.85
N CYS A 84 -3.05 -10.98 12.93
CA CYS A 84 -1.97 -10.49 13.79
C CYS A 84 -0.63 -10.41 13.05
N ARG A 85 -0.30 -11.40 12.20
CA ARG A 85 0.90 -11.38 11.36
C ARG A 85 0.89 -10.24 10.34
N LEU A 86 -0.26 -9.94 9.73
CA LEU A 86 -0.41 -8.82 8.80
C LEU A 86 -0.18 -7.47 9.52
N VAL A 87 -0.85 -7.27 10.66
CA VAL A 87 -0.69 -6.05 11.47
C VAL A 87 0.76 -5.91 11.95
N GLN A 88 1.40 -7.00 12.37
CA GLN A 88 2.80 -6.98 12.77
C GLN A 88 3.72 -6.60 11.60
N ALA A 89 3.49 -7.12 10.40
CA ALA A 89 4.28 -6.75 9.22
C ALA A 89 4.17 -5.25 8.90
N ILE A 90 2.95 -4.69 8.95
CA ILE A 90 2.70 -3.26 8.72
C ILE A 90 3.35 -2.40 9.82
N THR A 91 3.11 -2.74 11.09
CA THR A 91 3.63 -1.99 12.24
C THR A 91 5.14 -2.07 12.40
N ASN A 92 5.77 -3.17 11.98
CA ASN A 92 7.23 -3.23 11.86
C ASN A 92 7.73 -2.27 10.76
N GLY A 93 7.01 -2.16 9.65
CA GLY A 93 7.34 -1.22 8.59
C GLY A 93 7.31 0.25 9.06
N PHE A 94 6.42 0.60 9.99
CA PHE A 94 6.37 1.94 10.62
C PHE A 94 7.62 2.27 11.45
N LYS A 95 8.44 1.27 11.80
CA LYS A 95 9.67 1.45 12.59
C LYS A 95 10.92 1.46 11.72
N CYS A 96 10.79 1.30 10.40
CA CYS A 96 11.91 1.21 9.48
C CYS A 96 12.17 2.56 8.79
N GLY A 97 13.40 3.07 8.90
CA GLY A 97 13.88 4.24 8.16
C GLY A 97 12.99 5.48 8.35
N VAL A 98 12.32 5.93 7.28
CA VAL A 98 11.43 7.11 7.31
C VAL A 98 10.07 6.86 7.96
N GLY A 99 9.81 5.63 8.42
CA GLY A 99 8.56 5.25 9.06
C GLY A 99 8.32 5.96 10.39
N ILE A 100 7.04 6.23 10.69
CA ILE A 100 6.63 6.87 11.95
C ILE A 100 5.31 6.24 12.42
N THR A 101 5.33 5.58 13.58
CA THR A 101 4.19 4.81 14.12
C THR A 101 2.92 5.64 14.33
N ASN A 102 3.01 6.80 14.99
CA ASN A 102 1.84 7.63 15.30
C ASN A 102 1.24 8.35 14.07
N GLN A 103 1.99 8.43 12.96
CA GLN A 103 1.50 8.93 11.68
C GLN A 103 1.12 7.79 10.72
N ARG A 104 1.31 6.53 11.12
CA ARG A 104 1.21 5.33 10.26
C ARG A 104 1.97 5.49 8.94
N LYS A 105 3.10 6.18 9.03
CA LYS A 105 3.98 6.46 7.91
C LYS A 105 4.87 5.26 7.66
N ILE A 106 4.96 4.83 6.41
CA ILE A 106 5.70 3.64 5.98
C ILE A 106 6.34 3.89 4.61
N ARG A 107 7.49 3.27 4.35
CA ARG A 107 8.02 3.18 2.99
C ARG A 107 7.54 1.88 2.35
N ILE A 108 6.98 1.92 1.15
CA ILE A 108 6.47 0.72 0.46
C ILE A 108 7.14 0.62 -0.89
N ARG A 109 7.63 -0.57 -1.24
CA ARG A 109 8.02 -0.89 -2.61
C ARG A 109 6.85 -1.54 -3.33
N TYR A 110 6.54 -1.09 -4.53
CA TYR A 110 5.45 -1.61 -5.33
C TYR A 110 5.88 -1.77 -6.79
N TYR A 111 5.19 -2.64 -7.53
CA TYR A 111 5.34 -2.72 -8.97
C TYR A 111 4.49 -1.63 -9.63
N ASN A 112 5.09 -0.83 -10.49
CA ASN A 112 4.45 0.25 -11.22
C ASN A 112 4.19 -0.19 -12.66
N ASP A 113 2.92 -0.49 -12.98
CA ASP A 113 2.51 -0.89 -14.33
C ASP A 113 2.73 0.21 -15.38
N LEU A 114 2.78 1.50 -14.98
CA LEU A 114 3.02 2.61 -15.91
C LEU A 114 4.47 2.64 -16.41
N THR A 115 5.43 2.22 -15.57
CA THR A 115 6.87 2.25 -15.89
C THR A 115 7.46 0.88 -16.20
N ASP A 116 6.69 -0.21 -16.03
CA ASP A 116 7.19 -1.61 -16.03
C ASP A 116 8.42 -1.79 -15.13
N ASP A 117 8.42 -1.18 -13.94
CA ASP A 117 9.49 -1.34 -12.94
C ASP A 117 8.99 -1.22 -11.49
N TYR A 118 9.87 -1.48 -10.53
CA TYR A 118 9.62 -1.33 -9.11
C TYR A 118 10.00 0.05 -8.61
N GLU A 119 9.04 0.70 -7.97
CA GLU A 119 9.23 1.99 -7.32
C GLU A 119 9.06 1.86 -5.80
N ALA A 120 9.57 2.85 -5.06
CA ALA A 120 9.41 2.90 -3.62
C ALA A 120 9.03 4.31 -3.18
N GLY A 121 7.82 4.43 -2.62
CA GLY A 121 7.25 5.67 -2.13
C GLY A 121 7.14 5.71 -0.61
N THR A 122 6.82 6.89 -0.07
CA THR A 122 6.49 7.06 1.34
C THR A 122 5.00 7.30 1.49
N PHE A 123 4.33 6.45 2.24
CA PHE A 123 2.87 6.38 2.31
C PHE A 123 2.39 6.57 3.75
N TYR A 124 1.16 7.05 3.89
CA TYR A 124 0.38 6.81 5.11
C TYR A 124 -0.55 5.61 4.88
N ILE A 125 -0.66 4.74 5.89
CA ILE A 125 -1.70 3.70 5.91
C ILE A 125 -2.94 4.28 6.55
N SER A 126 -4.08 4.21 5.85
CA SER A 126 -5.36 4.73 6.33
C SER A 126 -5.83 4.08 7.63
N ASP A 127 -6.86 4.64 8.27
CA ASP A 127 -7.60 3.93 9.30
C ASP A 127 -8.08 2.57 8.81
N ILE A 128 -7.90 1.56 9.67
CA ILE A 128 -8.26 0.17 9.42
C ILE A 128 -9.42 -0.18 10.32
N THR A 129 -10.54 -0.53 9.72
CA THR A 129 -11.68 -1.11 10.45
C THR A 129 -11.48 -2.62 10.54
N PHE A 130 -11.42 -3.16 11.76
CA PHE A 130 -11.37 -4.60 12.00
C PHE A 130 -12.76 -5.10 12.39
N GLN A 131 -13.30 -6.04 11.63
CA GLN A 131 -14.63 -6.61 11.88
C GLN A 131 -14.52 -8.12 12.17
N PRO A 132 -14.61 -8.54 13.45
CA PRO A 132 -14.80 -9.94 13.79
C PRO A 132 -16.15 -10.41 13.25
N GLY A 133 -16.14 -11.43 12.39
CA GLY A 133 -17.35 -12.04 11.80
C GLY A 133 -17.94 -13.18 12.62
N GLY A 134 -17.39 -13.45 13.81
CA GLY A 134 -17.74 -14.57 14.67
C GLY A 134 -16.51 -15.34 15.14
N LEU A 135 -16.74 -16.53 15.70
CA LEU A 135 -15.69 -17.42 16.17
C LEU A 135 -15.45 -18.56 15.16
N TYR A 136 -14.18 -18.92 14.99
CA TYR A 136 -13.70 -20.07 14.23
C TYR A 136 -12.66 -20.79 15.08
N HIS A 137 -12.92 -22.05 15.46
CA HIS A 137 -12.11 -22.83 16.40
C HIS A 137 -11.77 -22.08 17.70
N GLY A 138 -12.76 -21.39 18.28
CA GLY A 138 -12.60 -20.66 19.55
C GLY A 138 -11.84 -19.33 19.46
N ALA A 139 -11.43 -18.89 18.26
CA ALA A 139 -10.79 -17.60 18.04
C ALA A 139 -11.57 -16.75 17.03
N PRO A 140 -11.44 -15.41 17.05
CA PRO A 140 -12.13 -14.57 16.08
C PRO A 140 -11.68 -14.86 14.64
N LEU A 141 -12.65 -15.03 13.75
CA LEU A 141 -12.45 -14.94 12.30
C LEU A 141 -12.78 -13.52 11.86
N TYR A 142 -11.87 -12.88 11.12
CA TYR A 142 -12.07 -11.53 10.63
C TYR A 142 -12.66 -11.56 9.23
N LEU A 143 -13.69 -10.74 9.02
CA LEU A 143 -14.19 -10.42 7.68
C LEU A 143 -13.07 -9.76 6.85
N PRO A 144 -13.18 -9.72 5.51
CA PRO A 144 -12.26 -9.00 4.64
C PRO A 144 -11.90 -7.61 5.19
N ILE A 145 -10.60 -7.36 5.35
CA ILE A 145 -10.08 -6.10 5.88
C ILE A 145 -9.62 -5.24 4.71
N ARG A 146 -10.19 -4.04 4.58
CA ARG A 146 -9.73 -3.05 3.60
C ARG A 146 -8.49 -2.33 4.11
N LEU A 147 -7.47 -2.26 3.26
CA LEU A 147 -6.21 -1.55 3.48
C LEU A 147 -5.97 -0.57 2.34
N ALA A 148 -5.54 0.64 2.69
CA ALA A 148 -5.15 1.65 1.72
C ALA A 148 -3.84 2.32 2.15
N ALA A 149 -2.89 2.42 1.22
CA ALA A 149 -1.67 3.18 1.33
C ALA A 149 -1.74 4.35 0.34
N ILE A 150 -1.57 5.57 0.84
CA ILE A 150 -1.66 6.79 0.03
C ILE A 150 -0.35 7.54 0.20
N GLU A 151 0.31 7.83 -0.93
CA GLU A 151 1.60 8.50 -0.97
C GLU A 151 1.46 9.96 -0.48
N TYR A 152 2.45 10.42 0.30
CA TYR A 152 2.54 11.81 0.74
C TYR A 152 2.73 12.75 -0.45
#